data_AF-A0A6M2ACA3-F1
#
_entry.id   AF-A0A6M2ACA3-F1
#
_cell.length_a   1.000
_cell.length_b   1.000
_cell.length_c   1.000
_cell.angle_alpha   90.00
_cell.angle_beta   90.00
_cell.angle_gamma   90.00
#
_symmetry.space_group_name_H-M   'P 1'
#
loop_
_entity.id
_entity.type
_entity.pdbx_description
1 polymer ?
#
loop_
_entity_poly.entity_id
_entity_poly.type
_entity_poly.pdbx_seq_one_letter_code
_entity_poly.pdbx_strand_id
1 'polypeptide(L)'
;MIFAITTNTLVKKRSSDHFIAKSFSGFMTSNRNALNQYEKYNFDQIKKVAEKKENVRAYNQNNTAEKKPRVIKPENAKLNIASLICYSKNSEKTLYKFTTSLIKTLYSNQSFYIEGFENYMLDNILIAFENQQDKNQELNFETLIFKEDSLQKIFYKMLKGTKFYDYDKNIGIASFLDFVKIENNSLDVLIKDASKEFLVTLFNKEIFQEINILQKEKGCPNLTYENVLNICSNHHFNVDKKLLHLFTFSNFSSRHSNEKVLVGYDKNTDIKFKIKVPSN
;
A
#
# COMPACT_ATOMS: atom_id res chain seq x y z
N MET A 1 -32.50 -17.73 -85.85
CA MET A 1 -31.75 -18.59 -84.90
C MET A 1 -30.92 -17.76 -83.90
N ILE A 2 -30.17 -16.74 -84.34
CA ILE A 2 -29.33 -15.88 -83.47
C ILE A 2 -30.12 -15.16 -82.35
N PHE A 3 -31.30 -14.63 -82.67
CA PHE A 3 -32.16 -13.90 -81.71
C PHE A 3 -32.71 -14.77 -80.56
N ALA A 4 -32.94 -16.05 -80.82
CA ALA A 4 -33.41 -17.01 -79.81
C ALA A 4 -32.27 -17.43 -78.87
N ILE A 5 -31.02 -17.44 -79.36
CA ILE A 5 -29.84 -17.78 -78.57
C ILE A 5 -29.50 -16.62 -77.61
N THR A 6 -29.54 -15.36 -78.10
CA THR A 6 -29.24 -14.18 -77.29
C THR A 6 -30.28 -13.89 -76.21
N THR A 7 -31.56 -14.12 -76.50
CA THR A 7 -32.62 -13.96 -75.49
C THR A 7 -32.54 -15.02 -74.39
N ASN A 8 -32.22 -16.27 -74.74
CA ASN A 8 -32.12 -17.36 -73.77
C ASN A 8 -30.88 -17.21 -72.85
N THR A 9 -29.74 -16.70 -73.38
CA THR A 9 -28.57 -16.39 -72.55
C THR A 9 -28.80 -15.20 -71.62
N LEU A 10 -29.50 -14.16 -72.07
CA LEU A 10 -29.86 -13.01 -71.23
C LEU A 10 -30.81 -13.39 -70.08
N VAL A 11 -31.80 -14.25 -70.35
CA VAL A 11 -32.72 -14.75 -69.31
C VAL A 11 -31.99 -15.63 -68.29
N LYS A 12 -31.10 -16.53 -68.74
CA LYS A 12 -30.26 -17.33 -67.84
C LYS A 12 -29.34 -16.48 -66.97
N LYS A 13 -28.71 -15.44 -67.54
CA LYS A 13 -27.88 -14.50 -66.79
C LYS A 13 -28.68 -13.72 -65.75
N ARG A 14 -29.86 -13.21 -66.11
CA ARG A 14 -30.75 -12.52 -65.16
C ARG A 14 -31.21 -13.43 -64.02
N SER A 15 -31.47 -14.70 -64.32
CA SER A 15 -31.79 -15.71 -63.30
C SER A 15 -30.61 -16.00 -62.38
N SER A 16 -29.38 -16.12 -62.90
CA SER A 16 -28.20 -16.35 -62.07
C SER A 16 -27.89 -15.15 -61.19
N ASP A 17 -27.97 -13.94 -61.74
CA ASP A 17 -27.70 -12.70 -61.00
C ASP A 17 -28.72 -12.51 -59.86
N HIS A 18 -29.99 -12.83 -60.11
CA HIS A 18 -31.02 -12.81 -59.07
C HIS A 18 -30.77 -13.85 -57.97
N PHE A 19 -30.33 -15.06 -58.34
CA PHE A 19 -29.99 -16.11 -57.37
C PHE A 19 -28.77 -15.74 -56.50
N ILE A 20 -27.74 -15.15 -57.12
CA ILE A 20 -26.54 -14.67 -56.42
C ILE A 20 -26.91 -13.54 -55.46
N ALA A 21 -27.70 -12.56 -55.89
CA ALA A 21 -28.15 -11.46 -55.05
C ALA A 21 -28.97 -11.96 -53.84
N LYS A 22 -29.87 -12.93 -54.06
CA LYS A 22 -30.67 -13.54 -52.99
C LYS A 22 -29.82 -14.33 -52.00
N SER A 23 -28.84 -15.09 -52.50
CA SER A 23 -27.90 -15.84 -51.66
C SER A 23 -27.02 -14.93 -50.82
N PHE A 24 -26.51 -13.84 -51.42
CA PHE A 24 -25.72 -12.83 -50.72
C PHE A 24 -26.53 -12.10 -49.65
N SER A 25 -27.77 -11.70 -49.97
CA SER A 25 -28.69 -11.10 -48.99
C SER A 25 -29.00 -12.06 -47.83
N GLY A 26 -29.24 -13.34 -48.13
CA GLY A 26 -29.44 -14.38 -47.13
C GLY A 26 -28.22 -14.57 -46.22
N PHE A 27 -27.03 -14.64 -46.81
CA PHE A 27 -25.78 -14.73 -46.07
C PHE A 27 -25.56 -13.52 -45.15
N MET A 28 -25.73 -12.31 -45.65
CA MET A 28 -25.57 -11.08 -44.86
C MET A 28 -26.57 -11.01 -43.70
N THR A 29 -27.81 -11.46 -43.93
CA THR A 29 -28.85 -11.50 -42.90
C THR A 29 -28.52 -12.51 -41.80
N SER A 30 -28.10 -13.73 -42.19
CA SER A 30 -27.67 -14.75 -41.23
C SER A 30 -26.43 -14.32 -40.44
N ASN A 31 -25.46 -13.68 -41.09
CA ASN A 31 -24.26 -13.17 -40.44
C ASN A 31 -24.60 -12.09 -39.40
N ARG A 32 -25.51 -11.17 -39.75
CA ARG A 32 -26.01 -10.14 -38.82
C ARG A 32 -26.71 -10.75 -37.62
N ASN A 33 -27.53 -11.79 -37.83
CA ASN A 33 -28.21 -12.49 -36.74
C ASN A 33 -27.23 -13.21 -35.81
N ALA A 34 -26.19 -13.85 -36.37
CA ALA A 34 -25.15 -14.51 -35.58
C ALA A 34 -24.36 -13.50 -34.71
N LEU A 35 -23.99 -12.36 -35.29
CA LEU A 35 -23.33 -11.27 -34.55
C LEU A 35 -24.20 -10.73 -33.41
N ASN A 36 -25.48 -10.44 -33.69
CA ASN A 36 -26.40 -9.95 -32.67
C ASN A 36 -26.60 -10.96 -31.52
N GLN A 37 -26.64 -12.26 -31.82
CA GLN A 37 -26.73 -13.30 -30.80
C GLN A 37 -25.47 -13.37 -29.94
N TYR A 38 -24.30 -13.26 -30.56
CA TYR A 38 -23.01 -13.24 -29.85
C TYR A 38 -22.86 -11.99 -28.97
N GLU A 39 -23.23 -10.82 -29.46
CA GLU A 39 -23.21 -9.58 -28.69
C GLU A 39 -24.18 -9.64 -27.50
N LYS A 40 -25.39 -10.17 -27.71
CA LYS A 40 -26.36 -10.38 -26.63
C LYS A 40 -25.83 -11.33 -25.56
N TYR A 41 -25.20 -12.43 -25.97
CA TYR A 41 -24.57 -13.36 -25.04
C TYR A 41 -23.48 -12.68 -24.20
N ASN A 42 -22.59 -11.90 -24.84
CA ASN A 42 -21.54 -11.16 -24.13
C ASN A 42 -22.12 -10.11 -23.16
N PHE A 43 -23.16 -9.41 -23.57
CA PHE A 43 -23.85 -8.44 -22.72
C PHE A 43 -24.47 -9.11 -21.49
N ASP A 44 -25.16 -10.24 -21.66
CA ASP A 44 -25.77 -10.98 -20.56
C ASP A 44 -24.72 -11.53 -19.58
N GLN A 45 -23.54 -11.94 -20.08
CA GLN A 45 -22.43 -12.35 -19.22
C GLN A 45 -21.85 -11.18 -18.41
N ILE A 46 -21.65 -10.02 -19.04
CA ILE A 46 -21.18 -8.80 -18.35
C ILE A 46 -22.20 -8.38 -17.28
N LYS A 47 -23.49 -8.42 -17.60
CA LYS A 47 -24.57 -8.08 -16.67
C LYS A 47 -24.61 -9.02 -15.46
N LYS A 48 -24.51 -10.34 -15.67
CA LYS A 48 -24.45 -11.33 -14.58
C LYS A 48 -23.23 -11.13 -13.67
N VAL A 49 -22.09 -10.72 -14.23
CA VAL A 49 -20.89 -10.39 -13.44
C VAL A 49 -21.09 -9.11 -12.63
N ALA A 50 -21.77 -8.10 -13.19
CA ALA A 50 -22.11 -6.87 -12.48
C ALA A 50 -23.10 -7.12 -11.32
N GLU A 51 -24.18 -7.88 -11.56
CA GLU A 51 -25.18 -8.24 -10.55
C GLU A 51 -24.57 -9.07 -9.41
N LYS A 52 -23.64 -9.99 -9.71
CA LYS A 52 -22.85 -10.70 -8.67
C LYS A 52 -22.01 -9.74 -7.83
N LYS A 53 -21.42 -8.70 -8.41
CA LYS A 53 -20.65 -7.70 -7.66
C LYS A 53 -21.54 -6.82 -6.77
N GLU A 54 -22.76 -6.51 -7.19
CA GLU A 54 -23.73 -5.74 -6.39
C GLU A 54 -24.28 -6.55 -5.20
N ASN A 55 -24.61 -7.82 -5.40
CA ASN A 55 -25.08 -8.69 -4.31
C ASN A 55 -24.00 -8.92 -3.24
N VAL A 56 -22.72 -8.98 -3.63
CA VAL A 56 -21.59 -9.01 -2.68
C VAL A 56 -21.42 -7.67 -1.95
N ARG A 57 -21.77 -6.53 -2.56
CA ARG A 57 -21.73 -5.22 -1.89
C ARG A 57 -22.87 -5.06 -0.88
N ALA A 58 -24.09 -5.48 -1.22
CA ALA A 58 -25.25 -5.41 -0.33
C ALA A 58 -25.11 -6.32 0.91
N TYR A 59 -24.56 -7.53 0.75
CA TYR A 59 -24.31 -8.43 1.88
C TYR A 59 -23.21 -7.91 2.83
N ASN A 60 -22.20 -7.21 2.30
CA ASN A 60 -21.13 -6.64 3.11
C ASN A 60 -21.53 -5.34 3.84
N GLN A 61 -22.58 -4.62 3.40
CA GLN A 61 -23.07 -3.43 4.10
C GLN A 61 -23.79 -3.75 5.41
N ASN A 62 -24.39 -4.94 5.53
CA ASN A 62 -25.15 -5.32 6.73
C ASN A 62 -24.30 -5.95 7.84
N ASN A 63 -23.02 -6.24 7.59
CA ASN A 63 -22.09 -6.87 8.55
C ASN A 63 -20.83 -6.04 8.87
N THR A 64 -20.72 -4.81 8.36
CA THR A 64 -19.61 -3.93 8.74
C THR A 64 -19.90 -3.26 10.07
N ALA A 65 -19.46 -3.89 11.17
CA ALA A 65 -18.98 -3.11 12.31
C ALA A 65 -18.11 -1.97 11.75
N GLU A 66 -18.42 -0.71 12.10
CA GLU A 66 -17.77 0.47 11.54
C GLU A 66 -16.23 0.30 11.51
N LYS A 67 -15.70 -0.01 10.33
CA LYS A 67 -14.25 -0.15 10.15
C LYS A 67 -13.67 1.25 10.07
N LYS A 68 -13.04 1.69 11.16
CA LYS A 68 -12.38 3.00 11.20
C LYS A 68 -11.30 3.06 10.11
N PRO A 69 -11.19 4.18 9.37
CA PRO A 69 -10.13 4.35 8.41
C PRO A 69 -8.78 4.37 9.11
N ARG A 70 -7.76 3.84 8.43
CA ARG A 70 -6.36 3.89 8.85
C ARG A 70 -5.94 5.33 9.16
N VAL A 71 -5.26 5.51 10.29
CA VAL A 71 -4.70 6.79 10.70
C VAL A 71 -3.31 6.96 10.08
N ILE A 72 -3.16 7.93 9.20
CA ILE A 72 -1.85 8.28 8.61
C ILE A 72 -1.01 8.97 9.70
N LYS A 73 0.20 8.47 9.92
CA LYS A 73 1.11 8.97 10.95
C LYS A 73 1.90 10.19 10.46
N PRO A 74 2.17 11.17 11.34
CA PRO A 74 3.03 12.31 10.99
C PRO A 74 4.50 11.88 10.87
N GLU A 75 5.34 12.65 10.16
CA GLU A 75 6.74 12.28 9.89
C GLU A 75 7.60 12.17 11.15
N ASN A 76 7.27 12.89 12.21
CA ASN A 76 7.93 12.83 13.51
C ASN A 76 7.53 11.58 14.34
N ALA A 77 6.60 10.75 13.84
CA ALA A 77 6.22 9.47 14.46
C ALA A 77 6.91 8.26 13.79
N LYS A 78 7.68 8.48 12.72
CA LYS A 78 8.26 7.43 11.88
C LYS A 78 9.75 7.25 12.14
N LEU A 79 10.21 6.01 12.12
CA LEU A 79 11.61 5.66 12.22
C LEU A 79 12.38 6.12 10.97
N ASN A 80 13.43 6.90 11.18
CA ASN A 80 14.36 7.21 10.10
C ASN A 80 15.38 6.08 9.95
N ILE A 81 15.40 5.41 8.79
CA ILE A 81 16.38 4.36 8.49
C ILE A 81 17.51 4.84 7.58
N ALA A 82 17.62 6.15 7.32
CA ALA A 82 18.66 6.70 6.45
C ALA A 82 20.08 6.30 6.90
N SER A 83 20.36 6.26 8.21
CA SER A 83 21.65 5.80 8.73
C SER A 83 21.92 4.32 8.42
N LEU A 84 20.90 3.47 8.38
CA LEU A 84 21.06 2.06 8.01
C LEU A 84 21.34 1.87 6.52
N ILE A 85 20.87 2.80 5.69
CA ILE A 85 21.13 2.81 4.24
C ILE A 85 22.55 3.32 3.98
N CYS A 86 22.93 4.44 4.60
CA CYS A 86 24.22 5.09 4.37
C CYS A 86 25.38 4.39 5.09
N TYR A 87 25.12 3.81 6.26
CA TYR A 87 26.11 3.08 7.06
C TYR A 87 25.71 1.62 7.10
N SER A 88 26.63 0.74 6.73
CA SER A 88 26.39 -0.71 6.63
C SER A 88 25.62 -1.30 7.82
N LYS A 89 24.93 -2.41 7.59
CA LYS A 89 24.28 -3.24 8.63
C LYS A 89 25.16 -3.51 9.85
N ASN A 90 26.48 -3.60 9.66
CA ASN A 90 27.44 -3.90 10.72
C ASN A 90 27.73 -2.70 11.64
N SER A 91 27.62 -1.46 11.13
CA SER A 91 27.74 -0.24 11.93
C SER A 91 26.47 0.04 12.72
N GLU A 92 25.30 -0.21 12.12
CA GLU A 92 23.99 0.12 12.69
C GLU A 92 23.20 -1.12 13.16
N LYS A 93 23.88 -2.06 13.84
CA LYS A 93 23.28 -3.35 14.28
C LYS A 93 22.03 -3.19 15.13
N THR A 94 22.02 -2.19 16.01
CA THR A 94 20.90 -1.93 16.91
C THR A 94 19.67 -1.46 16.11
N LEU A 95 19.84 -0.50 15.21
CA LEU A 95 18.79 -0.01 14.33
C LEU A 95 18.29 -1.10 13.37
N TYR A 96 19.19 -1.92 12.84
CA TYR A 96 18.83 -3.08 12.02
C TYR A 96 17.91 -4.03 12.77
N LYS A 97 18.32 -4.50 13.96
CA LYS A 97 17.53 -5.42 14.79
C LYS A 97 16.16 -4.86 15.16
N PHE A 98 16.10 -3.56 15.44
CA PHE A 98 14.85 -2.91 15.76
C PHE A 98 13.93 -2.81 14.53
N THR A 99 14.47 -2.45 13.37
CA THR A 99 13.72 -2.39 12.11
C THR A 99 13.18 -3.77 11.70
N THR A 100 13.96 -4.84 11.87
CA THR A 100 13.46 -6.21 11.61
C THR A 100 12.38 -6.62 12.61
N SER A 101 12.55 -6.29 13.89
CA SER A 101 11.53 -6.52 14.92
C SER A 101 10.23 -5.76 14.61
N LEU A 102 10.33 -4.55 14.05
CA LEU A 102 9.18 -3.76 13.62
C LEU A 102 8.48 -4.42 12.44
N ILE A 103 9.22 -4.86 11.42
CA ILE A 103 8.65 -5.61 10.29
C ILE A 103 7.93 -6.87 10.78
N LYS A 104 8.54 -7.63 11.70
CA LYS A 104 7.91 -8.80 12.32
C LYS A 104 6.63 -8.43 13.06
N THR A 105 6.64 -7.36 13.85
CA THR A 105 5.47 -6.88 14.60
C THR A 105 4.32 -6.49 13.66
N LEU A 106 4.63 -5.84 12.54
CA LEU A 106 3.62 -5.36 11.59
C LEU A 106 3.02 -6.46 10.71
N TYR A 107 3.81 -7.48 10.36
CA TYR A 107 3.46 -8.42 9.29
C TYR A 107 3.40 -9.90 9.70
N SER A 108 3.76 -10.26 10.93
CA SER A 108 3.74 -11.67 11.39
C SER A 108 2.41 -12.39 11.21
N ASN A 109 1.29 -11.67 11.28
CA ASN A 109 -0.06 -12.21 11.12
C ASN A 109 -0.54 -12.27 9.66
N GLN A 110 0.32 -11.93 8.69
CA GLN A 110 -0.04 -11.90 7.27
C GLN A 110 0.21 -13.24 6.59
N SER A 111 -0.62 -13.57 5.60
CA SER A 111 -0.55 -14.87 4.89
C SER A 111 0.76 -15.10 4.12
N PHE A 112 1.51 -14.04 3.83
CA PHE A 112 2.80 -14.12 3.11
C PHE A 112 3.99 -14.22 4.06
N TYR A 113 3.78 -14.07 5.37
CA TYR A 113 4.86 -14.04 6.34
C TYR A 113 5.31 -15.47 6.68
N ILE A 114 6.62 -15.66 6.67
CA ILE A 114 7.31 -16.88 7.10
C ILE A 114 8.41 -16.43 8.06
N GLU A 115 8.72 -17.22 9.09
CA GLU A 115 9.77 -16.86 10.04
C GLU A 115 11.10 -16.57 9.32
N GLY A 116 11.73 -15.44 9.67
CA GLY A 116 12.93 -14.93 8.98
C GLY A 116 12.65 -13.97 7.83
N PHE A 117 11.39 -13.85 7.38
CA PHE A 117 10.97 -12.89 6.36
C PHE A 117 11.38 -11.45 6.68
N GLU A 118 11.35 -11.06 7.96
CA GLU A 118 11.72 -9.71 8.39
C GLU A 118 13.17 -9.34 8.05
N ASN A 119 14.10 -10.29 8.22
CA ASN A 119 15.51 -10.09 7.90
C ASN A 119 15.70 -10.13 6.39
N TYR A 120 15.07 -11.10 5.72
CA TYR A 120 15.13 -11.25 4.27
C TYR A 120 14.59 -10.02 3.53
N MET A 121 13.45 -9.48 3.96
CA MET A 121 12.85 -8.28 3.37
C MET A 121 13.73 -7.05 3.63
N LEU A 122 14.21 -6.84 4.86
CA LEU A 122 15.07 -5.70 5.15
C LEU A 122 16.40 -5.74 4.39
N ASP A 123 17.04 -6.91 4.30
CA ASP A 123 18.28 -7.06 3.55
C ASP A 123 18.07 -6.74 2.06
N ASN A 124 16.95 -7.17 1.45
CA ASN A 124 16.62 -6.82 0.06
C ASN A 124 16.31 -5.33 -0.12
N ILE A 125 15.66 -4.68 0.85
CA ILE A 125 15.45 -3.23 0.85
C ILE A 125 16.79 -2.50 0.84
N LEU A 126 17.72 -2.89 1.72
CA LEU A 126 19.04 -2.25 1.82
C LEU A 126 19.86 -2.45 0.54
N ILE A 127 19.88 -3.66 -0.02
CA ILE A 127 20.54 -3.94 -1.31
C ILE A 127 19.91 -3.09 -2.43
N ALA A 128 18.59 -2.95 -2.47
CA ALA A 128 17.93 -2.13 -3.48
C ALA A 128 18.30 -0.65 -3.36
N PHE A 129 18.45 -0.13 -2.15
CA PHE A 129 18.94 1.23 -1.92
C PHE A 129 20.41 1.41 -2.29
N GLU A 130 21.28 0.45 -1.99
CA GLU A 130 22.68 0.48 -2.42
C GLU A 130 22.77 0.60 -3.95
N ASN A 131 21.97 -0.17 -4.68
CA ASN A 131 21.87 -0.06 -6.14
C ASN A 131 21.34 1.30 -6.63
N GLN A 132 20.49 1.99 -5.86
CA GLN A 132 20.04 3.34 -6.18
C GLN A 132 21.14 4.38 -5.93
N GLN A 133 21.89 4.23 -4.83
CA GLN A 133 23.04 5.08 -4.52
C GLN A 133 24.12 4.99 -5.59
N ASP A 134 24.47 3.77 -6.02
CA ASP A 134 25.43 3.52 -7.11
C ASP A 134 25.02 4.19 -8.43
N LYS A 135 23.71 4.38 -8.63
CA LYS A 135 23.13 5.02 -9.82
C LYS A 135 22.81 6.50 -9.63
N ASN A 136 23.18 7.10 -8.49
CA ASN A 136 22.84 8.48 -8.12
C ASN A 136 21.33 8.78 -8.23
N GLN A 137 20.48 7.83 -7.85
CA GLN A 137 19.02 7.98 -7.84
C GLN A 137 18.53 8.50 -6.48
N GLU A 138 17.37 9.15 -6.47
CA GLU A 138 16.71 9.59 -5.24
C GLU A 138 16.31 8.37 -4.40
N LEU A 139 16.70 8.39 -3.11
CA LEU A 139 16.38 7.32 -2.17
C LEU A 139 14.92 7.40 -1.79
N ASN A 140 14.12 6.53 -2.40
CA ASN A 140 12.71 6.44 -2.09
C ASN A 140 12.20 5.00 -2.12
N PHE A 141 11.29 4.66 -1.20
CA PHE A 141 10.74 3.31 -1.09
C PHE A 141 9.87 2.94 -2.30
N GLU A 142 9.08 3.86 -2.83
CA GLU A 142 8.16 3.58 -3.95
C GLU A 142 8.89 3.26 -5.26
N THR A 143 10.15 3.69 -5.40
CA THR A 143 10.97 3.46 -6.60
C THR A 143 11.92 2.27 -6.47
N LEU A 144 11.90 1.55 -5.34
CA LEU A 144 12.74 0.37 -5.18
C LEU A 144 12.30 -0.77 -6.09
N ILE A 145 13.29 -1.37 -6.74
CA ILE A 145 13.12 -2.51 -7.62
C ILE A 145 13.91 -3.68 -7.06
N PHE A 146 13.22 -4.75 -6.71
CA PHE A 146 13.80 -6.01 -6.28
C PHE A 146 14.02 -6.94 -7.46
N LYS A 147 15.03 -7.81 -7.34
CA LYS A 147 15.35 -8.81 -8.35
C LYS A 147 14.25 -9.87 -8.48
N GLU A 148 13.58 -10.20 -7.38
CA GLU A 148 12.54 -11.22 -7.33
C GLU A 148 11.15 -10.59 -7.44
N ASP A 149 10.38 -10.98 -8.47
CA ASP A 149 9.03 -10.46 -8.73
C ASP A 149 8.03 -10.82 -7.61
N SER A 150 8.19 -11.99 -6.99
CA SER A 150 7.37 -12.42 -5.86
C SER A 150 7.52 -11.45 -4.68
N LEU A 151 8.77 -11.08 -4.36
CA LEU A 151 9.12 -10.17 -3.29
C LEU A 151 8.67 -8.75 -3.59
N GLN A 152 8.83 -8.29 -4.84
CA GLN A 152 8.35 -6.99 -5.29
C GLN A 152 6.84 -6.84 -5.06
N LYS A 153 6.04 -7.89 -5.35
CA LYS A 153 4.59 -7.88 -5.12
C LYS A 153 4.25 -7.79 -3.64
N ILE A 154 4.98 -8.47 -2.77
CA ILE A 154 4.79 -8.40 -1.32
C ILE A 154 5.16 -7.01 -0.83
N PHE A 155 6.29 -6.47 -1.25
CA PHE A 155 6.76 -5.15 -0.88
C PHE A 155 5.76 -4.07 -1.31
N TYR A 156 5.21 -4.15 -2.51
CA TYR A 156 4.15 -3.22 -2.95
C TYR A 156 2.91 -3.29 -2.05
N LYS A 157 2.50 -4.49 -1.60
CA LYS A 157 1.42 -4.64 -0.62
C LYS A 157 1.77 -3.99 0.72
N MET A 158 3.02 -4.15 1.18
CA MET A 158 3.51 -3.51 2.40
C MET A 158 3.56 -1.98 2.27
N LEU A 159 3.98 -1.42 1.13
CA LEU A 159 3.99 0.03 0.93
C LEU A 159 2.57 0.59 0.93
N LYS A 160 1.66 -0.04 0.18
CA LYS A 160 0.27 0.42 0.07
C LYS A 160 -0.50 0.26 1.38
N GLY A 161 -0.33 -0.87 2.05
CA GLY A 161 -1.17 -1.28 3.17
C GLY A 161 -2.65 -1.41 2.78
N THR A 162 -3.50 -1.49 3.80
CA THR A 162 -4.97 -1.52 3.63
C THR A 162 -5.63 -0.27 4.21
N LYS A 163 -6.82 0.07 3.70
CA LYS A 163 -7.61 1.23 4.18
C LYS A 163 -8.08 1.08 5.63
N PHE A 164 -8.26 -0.14 6.12
CA PHE A 164 -8.87 -0.44 7.42
C PHE A 164 -7.92 -1.21 8.33
N TYR A 165 -6.67 -0.77 8.38
CA TYR A 165 -5.67 -1.36 9.27
C TYR A 165 -6.02 -1.07 10.74
N ASP A 166 -6.13 -2.13 11.54
CA ASP A 166 -6.35 -2.08 12.99
C ASP A 166 -5.42 -3.10 13.67
N TYR A 167 -4.40 -2.59 14.35
CA TYR A 167 -3.39 -3.40 15.02
C TYR A 167 -3.96 -4.25 16.15
N ASP A 168 -4.89 -3.71 16.94
CA ASP A 168 -5.45 -4.42 18.10
C ASP A 168 -6.33 -5.59 17.69
N LYS A 169 -7.02 -5.44 16.55
CA LYS A 169 -7.89 -6.49 16.01
C LYS A 169 -7.16 -7.43 15.05
N ASN A 170 -5.88 -7.18 14.76
CA ASN A 170 -5.12 -7.87 13.72
C ASN A 170 -5.82 -7.86 12.36
N ILE A 171 -6.42 -6.73 11.99
CA ILE A 171 -7.16 -6.58 10.73
C ILE A 171 -6.33 -5.75 9.75
N GLY A 172 -6.23 -6.26 8.52
CA GLY A 172 -5.60 -5.55 7.42
C GLY A 172 -4.07 -5.62 7.42
N ILE A 173 -3.47 -4.91 6.48
CA ILE A 173 -2.01 -4.81 6.29
C ILE A 173 -1.59 -3.39 6.65
N ALA A 174 -0.61 -3.27 7.54
CA ALA A 174 0.07 -2.02 7.86
C ALA A 174 0.77 -1.47 6.62
N SER A 175 0.80 -0.15 6.44
CA SER A 175 1.64 0.45 5.40
C SER A 175 3.00 0.75 5.98
N PHE A 176 4.06 0.25 5.36
CA PHE A 176 5.43 0.46 5.82
C PHE A 176 5.79 1.95 5.91
N LEU A 177 5.24 2.77 5.00
CA LEU A 177 5.45 4.23 4.94
C LEU A 177 4.84 5.01 6.13
N ASP A 178 3.97 4.38 6.93
CA ASP A 178 3.47 4.98 8.17
C ASP A 178 4.42 4.81 9.34
N PHE A 179 5.40 3.92 9.24
CA PHE A 179 6.28 3.56 10.35
C PHE A 179 7.74 3.88 10.05
N VAL A 180 8.10 3.98 8.78
CA VAL A 180 9.49 4.17 8.34
C VAL A 180 9.57 5.33 7.34
N LYS A 181 10.65 6.10 7.44
CA LYS A 181 11.02 7.20 6.54
C LYS A 181 12.51 7.19 6.24
N ILE A 182 12.89 7.97 5.22
CA ILE A 182 14.28 8.22 4.83
C ILE A 182 14.44 9.72 4.73
N GLU A 183 15.15 10.30 5.70
CA GLU A 183 15.47 11.73 5.71
C GLU A 183 16.94 11.90 6.08
N ASN A 184 17.66 12.77 5.38
CA ASN A 184 19.07 13.03 5.69
C ASN A 184 19.26 13.73 7.04
N ASN A 185 18.22 14.42 7.52
CA ASN A 185 18.24 15.05 8.84
C ASN A 185 17.70 14.09 9.89
N SER A 186 18.41 13.99 11.03
CA SER A 186 18.07 13.16 12.19
C SER A 186 16.87 13.75 12.94
N LEU A 187 15.69 13.73 12.32
CA LEU A 187 14.46 13.95 13.06
C LEU A 187 14.18 12.69 13.88
N ASP A 188 14.58 12.75 15.14
CA ASP A 188 14.24 11.79 16.18
C ASP A 188 12.72 11.62 16.26
N VAL A 189 12.30 10.40 16.61
CA VAL A 189 10.89 10.06 16.78
C VAL A 189 10.36 10.76 18.03
N LEU A 190 9.33 11.59 17.92
CA LEU A 190 8.66 12.11 19.11
C LEU A 190 7.91 10.97 19.79
N ILE A 191 8.33 10.61 21.01
CA ILE A 191 7.76 9.46 21.73
C ILE A 191 6.25 9.59 21.95
N LYS A 192 5.74 10.82 22.11
CA LYS A 192 4.30 11.10 22.22
C LYS A 192 3.49 10.80 20.96
N ASP A 193 4.12 10.89 19.80
CA ASP A 193 3.48 10.70 18.49
C ASP A 193 3.77 9.30 17.93
N ALA A 194 4.75 8.59 18.49
CA ALA A 194 5.11 7.22 18.15
C ALA A 194 3.90 6.30 18.15
N SER A 195 3.81 5.45 17.13
CA SER A 195 2.70 4.53 16.99
C SER A 195 2.74 3.44 18.06
N LYS A 196 1.58 2.82 18.31
CA LYS A 196 1.45 1.75 19.29
C LYS A 196 2.32 0.56 18.91
N GLU A 197 2.29 0.19 17.64
CA GLU A 197 3.07 -0.89 17.05
C GLU A 197 4.56 -0.65 17.32
N PHE A 198 5.01 0.58 17.11
CA PHE A 198 6.39 0.97 17.31
C PHE A 198 6.83 0.87 18.77
N LEU A 199 6.00 1.38 19.69
CA LEU A 199 6.28 1.29 21.12
C LEU A 199 6.20 -0.14 21.64
N VAL A 200 5.26 -0.96 21.15
CA VAL A 200 5.17 -2.38 21.49
C VAL A 200 6.31 -3.19 20.89
N THR A 201 6.90 -2.76 19.76
CA THR A 201 8.12 -3.38 19.23
C THR A 201 9.34 -3.02 20.09
N LEU A 202 9.45 -1.76 20.54
CA LEU A 202 10.60 -1.33 21.32
C LEU A 202 10.56 -1.89 22.75
N PHE A 203 9.36 -1.87 23.33
CA PHE A 203 9.09 -2.32 24.68
C PHE A 203 8.32 -3.64 24.64
N ASN A 204 7.64 -3.98 25.73
CA ASN A 204 6.60 -4.99 25.75
C ASN A 204 5.22 -4.33 25.89
N LYS A 205 4.16 -5.14 25.83
CA LYS A 205 2.78 -4.66 25.92
C LYS A 205 2.47 -3.97 27.25
N GLU A 206 3.10 -4.42 28.34
CA GLU A 206 2.87 -3.91 29.70
C GLU A 206 3.49 -2.51 29.88
N ILE A 207 4.76 -2.35 29.52
CA ILE A 207 5.46 -1.06 29.54
C ILE A 207 4.79 -0.06 28.61
N PHE A 208 4.37 -0.49 27.42
CA PHE A 208 3.61 0.37 26.51
C PHE A 208 2.33 0.91 27.16
N GLN A 209 1.59 0.09 27.93
CA GLN A 209 0.36 0.54 28.58
C GLN A 209 0.63 1.66 29.58
N GLU A 210 1.70 1.54 30.38
CA GLU A 210 2.10 2.60 31.31
C GLU A 210 2.55 3.88 30.58
N ILE A 211 3.37 3.75 29.53
CA ILE A 211 3.79 4.89 28.70
C ILE A 211 2.57 5.57 28.06
N ASN A 212 1.59 4.80 27.59
CA ASN A 212 0.37 5.33 26.97
C ASN A 212 -0.54 6.05 27.98
N ILE A 213 -0.49 5.67 29.27
CA ILE A 213 -1.16 6.44 30.33
C ILE A 213 -0.50 7.82 30.45
N LEU A 214 0.84 7.87 30.51
CA LEU A 214 1.59 9.13 30.57
C LEU A 214 1.37 10.03 29.33
N GLN A 215 1.21 9.43 28.14
CA GLN A 215 0.89 10.15 26.90
C GLN A 215 -0.51 10.80 26.91
N LYS A 216 -1.46 10.25 27.67
CA LYS A 216 -2.83 10.78 27.77
C LYS A 216 -2.95 11.92 28.78
N GLU A 217 -1.96 12.10 29.65
CA GLU A 217 -1.92 13.23 30.57
C GLU A 217 -1.79 14.55 29.80
N LYS A 218 -2.54 15.57 30.21
CA LYS A 218 -2.58 16.85 29.50
C LYS A 218 -1.18 17.49 29.48
N GLY A 219 -0.62 17.63 28.28
CA GLY A 219 0.72 18.21 28.08
C GLY A 219 1.87 17.23 28.31
N CYS A 220 1.60 15.95 28.54
CA CYS A 220 2.57 14.88 28.75
C CYS A 220 3.73 15.25 29.69
N PRO A 221 3.51 15.91 30.85
CA PRO A 221 4.59 16.43 31.69
C PRO A 221 5.51 15.32 32.22
N ASN A 222 4.95 14.13 32.41
CA ASN A 222 5.65 12.98 32.96
C ASN A 222 6.27 12.07 31.89
N LEU A 223 6.13 12.39 30.60
CA LEU A 223 6.73 11.60 29.52
C LEU A 223 8.19 12.01 29.30
N THR A 224 9.04 11.74 30.29
CA THR A 224 10.47 12.04 30.25
C THR A 224 11.30 10.78 30.02
N TYR A 225 12.53 10.98 29.54
CA TYR A 225 13.51 9.89 29.37
C TYR A 225 13.70 9.08 30.65
N GLU A 226 13.83 9.78 31.78
CA GLU A 226 14.02 9.18 33.11
C GLU A 226 12.81 8.36 33.56
N ASN A 227 11.59 8.89 33.36
CA ASN A 227 10.37 8.16 33.74
C ASN A 227 10.18 6.89 32.90
N VAL A 228 10.49 6.94 31.61
CA VAL A 228 10.44 5.73 30.76
C VAL A 228 11.51 4.70 31.18
N LEU A 229 12.71 5.13 31.57
CA LEU A 229 13.72 4.23 32.12
C LEU A 229 13.30 3.62 33.47
N ASN A 230 12.64 4.40 34.32
CA ASN A 230 12.10 3.92 35.59
C ASN A 230 11.02 2.86 35.37
N ILE A 231 10.09 3.09 34.43
CA ILE A 231 9.08 2.09 34.03
C ILE A 231 9.78 0.81 33.56
N CYS A 232 10.78 0.91 32.66
CA CYS A 232 11.51 -0.26 32.19
C CYS A 232 12.18 -1.03 33.34
N SER A 233 12.77 -0.31 34.30
CA SER A 233 13.45 -0.90 35.45
C SER A 233 12.48 -1.59 36.42
N ASN A 234 11.31 -1.01 36.65
CA ASN A 234 10.23 -1.60 37.46
C ASN A 234 9.72 -2.92 36.87
N HIS A 235 9.72 -3.04 35.54
CA HIS A 235 9.35 -4.27 34.81
C HIS A 235 10.53 -5.21 34.55
N HIS A 236 11.70 -4.95 35.14
CA HIS A 236 12.94 -5.70 34.88
C HIS A 236 13.30 -5.82 33.38
N PHE A 237 12.89 -4.84 32.58
CA PHE A 237 13.12 -4.78 31.14
C PHE A 237 14.39 -3.98 30.83
N ASN A 238 15.37 -4.64 30.22
CA ASN A 238 16.61 -3.99 29.83
C ASN A 238 16.47 -3.37 28.43
N VAL A 239 16.13 -2.08 28.37
CA VAL A 239 16.03 -1.35 27.11
C VAL A 239 17.41 -0.91 26.61
N ASP A 240 17.67 -1.11 25.31
CA ASP A 240 18.90 -0.59 24.69
C ASP A 240 18.85 0.95 24.68
N LYS A 241 19.73 1.57 25.47
CA LYS A 241 19.82 3.03 25.57
C LYS A 241 20.04 3.69 24.21
N LYS A 242 20.75 3.04 23.27
CA LYS A 242 20.95 3.56 21.92
C LYS A 242 19.64 3.66 21.14
N LEU A 243 18.71 2.71 21.32
CA LEU A 243 17.38 2.80 20.72
C LEU A 243 16.55 3.90 21.38
N LEU A 244 16.67 4.07 22.70
CA LEU A 244 15.95 5.14 23.39
C LEU A 244 16.37 6.53 22.91
N HIS A 245 17.64 6.69 22.51
CA HIS A 245 18.14 7.94 21.91
C HIS A 245 17.57 8.24 20.52
N LEU A 246 16.90 7.28 19.87
CA LEU A 246 16.13 7.56 18.65
C LEU A 246 14.88 8.39 18.93
N PHE A 247 14.50 8.54 20.21
CA PHE A 247 13.32 9.25 20.64
C PHE A 247 13.64 10.60 21.24
N THR A 248 12.85 11.59 20.87
CA THR A 248 12.81 12.88 21.55
C THR A 248 11.62 12.91 22.53
N PHE A 249 11.92 13.28 23.77
CA PHE A 249 10.97 13.39 24.90
C PHE A 249 10.47 14.83 25.09
N SER A 250 10.55 15.67 24.05
CA SER A 250 10.12 17.05 24.12
C SER A 250 8.59 17.15 23.97
N ASN A 251 7.99 18.01 24.79
CA ASN A 251 6.56 18.31 24.68
C ASN A 251 6.25 19.24 23.51
N PHE A 252 7.27 19.92 22.97
CA PHE A 252 7.16 20.75 21.79
C PHE A 252 7.03 19.86 20.55
N SER A 253 5.87 19.89 19.90
CA SER A 253 5.76 19.42 18.52
C SER A 253 6.79 20.20 17.72
N SER A 254 7.73 19.53 17.06
CA SER A 254 8.77 20.19 16.28
C SER A 254 8.12 21.21 15.35
N ARG A 255 8.38 22.49 15.57
CA ARG A 255 7.90 23.62 14.75
C ARG A 255 8.61 23.69 13.40
N HIS A 256 9.07 22.56 12.87
CA HIS A 256 9.84 22.49 11.64
C HIS A 256 9.18 21.55 10.65
N SER A 257 8.04 22.02 10.15
CA SER A 257 7.87 22.15 8.71
C SER A 257 7.07 23.44 8.48
N ASN A 258 7.77 24.54 8.20
CA ASN A 258 7.17 25.67 7.46
C ASN A 258 6.93 25.24 6.00
N GLU A 259 6.55 23.99 5.77
CA GLU A 259 6.24 23.44 4.46
C GLU A 259 4.73 23.63 4.29
N LYS A 260 4.36 24.54 3.38
CA LYS A 260 2.96 24.63 2.94
C LYS A 260 2.66 23.38 2.13
N VAL A 261 2.17 22.34 2.80
CA VAL A 261 1.68 21.13 2.13
C VAL A 261 0.25 21.40 1.68
N LEU A 262 0.05 21.49 0.37
CA LEU A 262 -1.29 21.50 -0.20
C LEU A 262 -1.77 20.05 -0.30
N VAL A 263 -2.89 19.76 0.38
CA VAL A 263 -3.53 18.45 0.33
C VAL A 263 -4.73 18.54 -0.61
N GLY A 264 -4.59 17.96 -1.79
CA GLY A 264 -5.69 17.76 -2.72
C GLY A 264 -6.41 16.45 -2.42
N TYR A 265 -7.74 16.47 -2.44
CA TYR A 265 -8.57 15.29 -2.26
C TYR A 265 -9.47 15.08 -3.48
N ASP A 266 -9.26 13.98 -4.18
CA ASP A 266 -10.16 13.56 -5.24
C ASP A 266 -11.29 12.69 -4.67
N LYS A 267 -12.52 13.21 -4.71
CA LYS A 267 -13.72 12.55 -4.17
C LYS A 267 -14.08 11.27 -4.92
N ASN A 268 -13.66 11.10 -6.17
CA ASN A 268 -14.06 9.97 -6.99
C ASN A 268 -13.14 8.76 -6.82
N THR A 269 -11.86 9.01 -6.57
CA THR A 269 -10.83 7.96 -6.40
C THR A 269 -10.43 7.76 -4.94
N ASP A 270 -10.84 8.65 -4.05
CA ASP A 270 -10.48 8.66 -2.62
C ASP A 270 -8.96 8.79 -2.40
N ILE A 271 -8.24 9.26 -3.43
CA ILE A 271 -6.79 9.46 -3.41
C ILE A 271 -6.49 10.84 -2.85
N LYS A 272 -5.60 10.88 -1.86
CA LYS A 272 -5.02 12.10 -1.32
C LYS A 272 -3.66 12.35 -1.97
N PHE A 273 -3.53 13.48 -2.64
CA PHE A 273 -2.26 13.95 -3.18
C PHE A 273 -1.71 15.02 -2.24
N LYS A 274 -0.46 14.83 -1.80
CA LYS A 274 0.28 15.85 -1.05
C LYS A 274 1.29 16.47 -1.99
N ILE A 275 1.13 17.75 -2.30
CA ILE A 275 2.12 18.50 -3.07
C ILE A 275 2.91 19.35 -2.08
N LYS A 276 4.22 19.13 -2.04
CA LYS A 276 5.16 19.97 -1.30
C LYS A 276 5.36 21.25 -2.12
N VAL A 277 4.95 22.40 -1.57
CA VAL A 277 5.25 23.70 -2.19
C VAL A 277 6.59 24.17 -1.63
N PRO A 278 7.59 24.46 -2.49
CA PRO A 278 8.86 25.01 -2.02
C PRO A 278 8.64 26.38 -1.37
N SER A 279 9.28 26.58 -0.22
CA SER A 279 9.29 27.85 0.50
C SER A 279 10.22 28.82 -0.23
N ASN A 280 9.71 29.99 -0.64
CA ASN A 280 10.54 31.12 -1.07
C ASN A 280 11.28 31.75 0.12
#